data_AF-A0A667YEW6-F1
#
_entry.id   AF-A0A667YEW6-F1
#
_cell.length_a   1.000
_cell.length_b   1.000
_cell.length_c   1.000
_cell.angle_alpha   90.00
_cell.angle_beta   90.00
_cell.angle_gamma   90.00
#
_symmetry.space_group_name_H-M   'P 1'
#
loop_
_entity.id
_entity.type
_entity.pdbx_description
1 polymer ?
#
loop_
_entity_poly.entity_id
_entity_poly.type
_entity_poly.pdbx_seq_one_letter_code
_entity_poly.pdbx_strand_id
1 'polypeptide(L)'
;MASACSLLSEEQFLCSVCLDVFTEPVSTPCGHNFCKACITKCWDNNDKCECPMCKKTFVNRPDLFVNTLVSEMAAQFRKSVDVKAASSNIQQQKPVKPVEVPCDFCPGTKLKALKSCLVCLTSYCETHLEPHQRVAALKRHKLIDPVENLEDRMCKKHDKMLDLFCRTDQLCVCVMCTEHKTHDTVPLEEEYEEMKAQLEKKKSEVQKMIQERQEKVEEMKASLKLLRSSLLWWPPSRDKINVLGKEGFSSGRFYFEVQMKGDEWDVGVVRKSISRKGNISYSPMNGYWIICQRRGNKCWVLDKTSVSLSLSQKPEKVGVFVDYEEGLVSFYDVEAETLIYSFSGCSFTEQIYPLFSPSLDEAAPLIITPVKHTQ
;
A
#
# COMPACT_ATOMS: atom_id res chain seq x y z
N MET A 1 -37.52 -8.48 -2.95
CA MET A 1 -37.14 -7.87 -4.25
C MET A 1 -35.68 -8.19 -4.48
N ALA A 2 -35.38 -8.98 -5.51
CA ALA A 2 -34.03 -9.44 -5.82
C ALA A 2 -33.12 -8.25 -6.18
N SER A 3 -31.98 -8.13 -5.52
CA SER A 3 -30.92 -7.21 -5.95
C SER A 3 -30.14 -7.89 -7.08
N ALA A 4 -30.43 -7.49 -8.31
CA ALA A 4 -29.65 -7.84 -9.48
C ALA A 4 -28.33 -7.04 -9.44
N CYS A 5 -27.30 -7.60 -8.82
CA CYS A 5 -25.93 -7.18 -9.06
C CYS A 5 -25.28 -8.24 -9.94
N SER A 6 -25.55 -8.13 -11.24
CA SER A 6 -24.90 -8.90 -12.28
C SER A 6 -23.39 -8.71 -12.19
N LEU A 7 -22.68 -9.77 -11.82
CA LEU A 7 -21.23 -9.90 -11.95
C LEU A 7 -20.87 -9.76 -13.43
N LEU A 8 -20.52 -8.54 -13.87
CA LEU A 8 -19.89 -8.35 -15.17
C LEU A 8 -18.53 -9.07 -15.13
N SER A 9 -18.25 -9.92 -16.12
CA SER A 9 -17.02 -10.72 -16.15
C SER A 9 -15.79 -9.82 -16.36
N GLU A 10 -14.68 -10.18 -15.71
CA GLU A 10 -13.42 -9.41 -15.69
C GLU A 10 -12.88 -9.10 -17.11
N GLU A 11 -13.24 -9.94 -18.09
CA GLU A 11 -12.84 -9.83 -19.49
C GLU A 11 -13.50 -8.66 -20.26
N GLN A 12 -14.59 -8.07 -19.75
CA GLN A 12 -15.36 -7.05 -20.47
C GLN A 12 -14.73 -5.65 -20.45
N PHE A 13 -13.81 -5.40 -19.51
CA PHE A 13 -13.16 -4.10 -19.33
C PHE A 13 -11.68 -4.08 -19.73
N LEU A 14 -11.18 -5.19 -20.29
CA LEU A 14 -9.79 -5.32 -20.71
C LEU A 14 -9.63 -4.86 -22.16
N CYS A 15 -8.57 -4.10 -22.40
CA CYS A 15 -8.12 -3.80 -23.75
C CYS A 15 -7.42 -5.03 -24.32
N SER A 16 -7.89 -5.53 -25.45
CA SER A 16 -7.30 -6.71 -26.10
C SER A 16 -5.90 -6.50 -26.69
N VAL A 17 -5.34 -5.28 -26.60
CA VAL A 17 -3.98 -4.97 -27.05
C VAL A 17 -2.99 -5.03 -25.88
N CYS A 18 -3.28 -4.33 -24.77
CA CYS A 18 -2.41 -4.35 -23.58
C CYS A 18 -2.81 -5.39 -22.52
N LEU A 19 -3.97 -6.03 -22.69
CA LEU A 19 -4.57 -6.99 -21.77
C LEU A 19 -4.82 -6.42 -20.37
N ASP A 20 -4.97 -5.10 -20.27
CA ASP A 20 -5.19 -4.36 -19.03
C ASP A 20 -6.49 -3.55 -19.10
N VAL A 21 -7.01 -3.12 -17.95
CA VAL A 21 -8.23 -2.31 -17.83
C VAL A 21 -8.07 -1.02 -18.62
N PHE A 22 -9.12 -0.64 -19.36
CA PHE A 22 -9.07 0.53 -20.23
C PHE A 22 -8.58 1.80 -19.51
N THR A 23 -7.53 2.41 -20.08
CA THR A 23 -7.05 3.76 -19.75
C THR A 23 -7.35 4.67 -20.94
N GLU A 24 -8.12 5.73 -20.70
CA GLU A 24 -8.70 6.59 -21.75
C GLU A 24 -9.34 5.75 -22.88
N PRO A 25 -10.38 4.94 -22.58
CA PRO A 25 -11.01 4.08 -23.58
C PRO A 25 -11.55 4.90 -24.74
N VAL A 26 -11.36 4.41 -25.96
CA VAL A 26 -11.94 4.96 -27.19
C VAL A 26 -12.69 3.86 -27.93
N SER A 27 -13.78 4.23 -28.60
CA SER A 27 -14.58 3.30 -29.41
C SER A 27 -14.26 3.50 -30.89
N THR A 28 -13.92 2.43 -31.58
CA THR A 28 -13.78 2.46 -33.05
C THR A 28 -15.16 2.46 -33.72
N PRO A 29 -15.30 2.87 -35.00
CA PRO A 29 -16.59 2.83 -35.72
C PRO A 29 -17.20 1.42 -35.86
N CYS A 30 -16.44 0.36 -35.57
CA CYS A 30 -16.94 -1.01 -35.54
C CYS A 30 -17.47 -1.43 -34.15
N GLY A 31 -17.48 -0.54 -33.16
CA GLY A 31 -18.00 -0.77 -31.81
C GLY A 31 -17.01 -1.36 -30.80
N HIS A 32 -15.80 -1.76 -31.22
CA HIS A 32 -14.77 -2.27 -30.30
C HIS A 32 -14.04 -1.15 -29.58
N ASN A 33 -13.69 -1.40 -28.31
CA ASN A 33 -13.07 -0.44 -27.40
C ASN A 33 -11.61 -0.79 -27.14
N PHE A 34 -10.76 0.24 -27.05
CA PHE A 34 -9.31 0.10 -26.80
C PHE A 34 -8.83 1.27 -25.95
N CYS A 35 -7.68 1.13 -25.27
CA CYS A 35 -6.99 2.30 -24.73
C CYS A 35 -6.57 3.21 -25.88
N LYS A 36 -6.76 4.53 -25.77
CA LYS A 36 -6.42 5.49 -26.82
C LYS A 36 -4.99 5.29 -27.34
N ALA A 37 -4.03 5.16 -26.43
CA ALA A 37 -2.63 4.93 -26.77
C ALA A 37 -2.40 3.61 -27.51
N CYS A 38 -3.10 2.53 -27.13
CA CYS A 38 -2.94 1.21 -27.74
C CYS A 38 -3.40 1.19 -29.19
N ILE A 39 -4.61 1.69 -29.47
CA ILE A 39 -5.12 1.70 -30.84
C ILE A 39 -4.37 2.69 -31.74
N THR A 40 -3.95 3.84 -31.19
CA THR A 40 -3.13 4.83 -31.89
C THR A 40 -1.81 4.18 -32.33
N LYS A 41 -1.12 3.50 -31.42
CA LYS A 41 0.13 2.77 -31.72
C LYS A 41 -0.07 1.66 -32.76
N CYS A 42 -1.20 0.92 -32.70
CA CYS A 42 -1.51 -0.10 -33.71
C CYS A 42 -1.66 0.51 -35.12
N TRP A 43 -2.23 1.71 -35.23
CA TRP A 43 -2.39 2.40 -36.51
C TRP A 43 -1.12 3.12 -36.97
N ASP A 44 -0.27 3.58 -36.06
CA ASP A 44 1.00 4.22 -36.42
C ASP A 44 2.03 3.21 -36.97
N ASN A 45 1.91 1.94 -36.55
CA ASN A 45 2.81 0.86 -36.96
C ASN A 45 2.33 0.05 -38.17
N ASN A 46 1.22 0.43 -38.81
CA ASN A 46 0.61 -0.34 -39.90
C ASN A 46 0.15 0.60 -41.02
N ASP A 47 0.36 0.19 -42.27
CA ASP A 47 -0.06 0.96 -43.45
C ASP A 47 -1.59 1.09 -43.57
N LYS A 48 -2.35 0.29 -42.81
CA LYS A 48 -3.82 0.31 -42.77
C LYS A 48 -4.36 0.53 -41.36
N CYS A 49 -5.39 1.37 -41.26
CA CYS A 49 -6.16 1.54 -40.02
C CYS A 49 -7.14 0.37 -39.86
N GLU A 50 -6.73 -0.68 -39.16
CA GLU A 50 -7.58 -1.86 -38.91
C GLU A 50 -7.96 -1.98 -37.43
N CYS A 51 -9.14 -2.54 -37.17
CA CYS A 51 -9.53 -2.92 -35.83
C CYS A 51 -8.77 -4.18 -35.37
N PRO A 52 -8.01 -4.13 -34.26
CA PRO A 52 -7.27 -5.31 -33.77
C PRO A 52 -8.15 -6.53 -33.47
N MET A 53 -9.41 -6.30 -33.07
CA MET A 53 -10.37 -7.34 -32.68
C MET A 53 -11.05 -8.03 -33.85
N CYS A 54 -11.75 -7.28 -34.71
CA CYS A 54 -12.56 -7.85 -35.79
C CYS A 54 -11.94 -7.69 -37.18
N LYS A 55 -10.75 -7.10 -37.29
CA LYS A 55 -10.00 -6.89 -38.54
C LYS A 55 -10.73 -6.03 -39.58
N LYS A 56 -11.77 -5.29 -39.20
CA LYS A 56 -12.41 -4.32 -40.09
C LYS A 56 -11.43 -3.19 -40.42
N THR A 57 -11.16 -2.99 -41.71
CA THR A 57 -10.33 -1.90 -42.22
C THR A 57 -11.15 -0.62 -42.37
N PHE A 58 -10.59 0.50 -41.94
CA PHE A 58 -11.17 1.84 -42.09
C PHE A 58 -10.47 2.55 -43.25
N VAL A 59 -11.25 3.12 -44.17
CA VAL A 59 -10.73 3.80 -45.38
C VAL A 59 -9.89 5.03 -45.02
N ASN A 60 -10.33 5.77 -44.01
CA ASN A 60 -9.61 6.88 -43.40
C ASN A 60 -9.39 6.59 -41.93
N ARG A 61 -8.32 7.14 -41.34
CA ARG A 61 -8.06 7.07 -39.90
C ARG A 61 -9.20 7.74 -39.13
N PRO A 62 -9.98 7.01 -38.31
CA PRO A 62 -11.05 7.60 -37.52
C PRO A 62 -10.53 8.55 -36.44
N ASP A 63 -11.25 9.64 -36.19
CA ASP A 63 -11.03 10.48 -35.02
C ASP A 63 -11.48 9.75 -33.75
N LEU A 64 -10.59 9.70 -32.75
CA LEU A 64 -10.81 8.95 -31.52
C LEU A 64 -11.03 9.90 -30.33
N PHE A 65 -12.26 9.88 -29.83
CA PHE A 65 -12.64 10.57 -28.61
C PHE A 65 -12.75 9.59 -27.46
N VAL A 66 -12.33 10.01 -26.27
CA VAL A 66 -12.46 9.20 -25.06
C VAL A 66 -13.94 8.97 -24.79
N ASN A 67 -14.32 7.70 -24.70
CA ASN A 67 -15.66 7.28 -24.35
C ASN A 67 -15.84 7.44 -22.83
N THR A 68 -16.48 8.53 -22.43
CA THR A 68 -16.70 8.89 -21.02
C THR A 68 -17.48 7.82 -20.25
N LEU A 69 -18.46 7.17 -20.89
CA LEU A 69 -19.24 6.09 -20.28
C LEU A 69 -18.38 4.86 -20.00
N VAL A 70 -17.61 4.40 -20.98
CA VAL A 70 -16.69 3.25 -20.78
C VAL A 70 -15.60 3.61 -19.78
N SER A 71 -15.13 4.86 -19.78
CA SER A 71 -14.15 5.36 -18.81
C SER A 71 -14.69 5.33 -17.38
N GLU A 72 -15.94 5.75 -17.17
CA GLU A 72 -16.59 5.70 -15.86
C GLU A 72 -16.81 4.25 -15.40
N MET A 73 -17.28 3.38 -16.28
CA MET A 73 -17.45 1.95 -15.98
C MET A 73 -16.11 1.27 -15.65
N ALA A 74 -15.05 1.56 -16.41
CA ALA A 74 -13.70 1.06 -16.13
C ALA A 74 -13.13 1.61 -14.81
N ALA A 75 -13.46 2.85 -14.45
CA ALA A 75 -13.07 3.43 -13.17
C ALA A 75 -13.80 2.79 -11.98
N GLN A 76 -15.10 2.49 -12.14
CA GLN A 76 -15.86 1.71 -11.16
C GLN A 76 -15.32 0.29 -11.04
N PHE A 77 -14.93 -0.34 -12.16
CA PHE A 77 -14.27 -1.63 -12.18
C PHE A 77 -12.96 -1.59 -11.38
N ARG A 78 -12.06 -0.64 -11.65
CA ARG A 78 -10.82 -0.42 -10.87
C ARG A 78 -11.11 -0.29 -9.37
N LYS A 79 -12.10 0.53 -8.99
CA LYS A 79 -12.52 0.67 -7.58
C LYS A 79 -13.05 -0.63 -6.97
N SER A 80 -13.75 -1.47 -7.73
CA SER A 80 -14.23 -2.77 -7.23
C SER A 80 -13.12 -3.82 -7.11
N VAL A 81 -12.10 -3.74 -7.97
CA VAL A 81 -10.84 -4.52 -7.87
C VAL A 81 -10.01 -4.01 -6.68
N ASP A 82 -9.94 -2.70 -6.45
CA ASP A 82 -9.23 -2.08 -5.32
C ASP A 82 -9.96 -2.33 -3.98
N VAL A 83 -11.29 -2.37 -3.95
CA VAL A 83 -12.07 -2.77 -2.77
C VAL A 83 -11.93 -4.27 -2.51
N LYS A 84 -11.79 -5.11 -3.54
CA LYS A 84 -11.38 -6.52 -3.36
C LYS A 84 -9.93 -6.60 -2.88
N ALA A 85 -8.98 -5.84 -3.40
CA ALA A 85 -7.58 -5.86 -2.96
C ALA A 85 -7.40 -5.31 -1.53
N ALA A 86 -8.16 -4.29 -1.14
CA ALA A 86 -8.16 -3.69 0.20
C ALA A 86 -8.97 -4.50 1.22
N SER A 87 -10.02 -5.22 0.80
CA SER A 87 -10.80 -6.12 1.68
C SER A 87 -10.23 -7.55 1.73
N SER A 88 -9.28 -7.91 0.85
CA SER A 88 -8.62 -9.22 0.86
C SER A 88 -7.44 -9.32 1.84
N ASN A 89 -7.07 -8.23 2.52
CA ASN A 89 -5.92 -8.26 3.45
C ASN A 89 -6.27 -8.39 4.93
N ILE A 90 -7.54 -8.38 5.34
CA ILE A 90 -7.92 -8.71 6.73
C ILE A 90 -9.30 -9.37 6.74
N GLN A 91 -9.35 -10.65 6.36
CA GLN A 91 -10.20 -11.71 6.97
C GLN A 91 -10.36 -12.87 5.99
N GLN A 92 -10.06 -14.08 6.50
CA GLN A 92 -10.22 -15.39 5.89
C GLN A 92 -9.14 -15.76 4.86
N GLN A 93 -8.22 -16.60 5.32
CA GLN A 93 -7.76 -17.74 4.52
C GLN A 93 -9.01 -18.49 4.03
N LYS A 94 -9.57 -18.08 2.91
CA LYS A 94 -10.15 -19.03 1.97
C LYS A 94 -8.95 -19.75 1.35
N PRO A 95 -8.99 -21.07 1.15
CA PRO A 95 -7.95 -21.74 0.38
C PRO A 95 -7.83 -21.00 -0.94
N VAL A 96 -6.61 -20.62 -1.33
CA VAL A 96 -6.34 -20.29 -2.74
C VAL A 96 -6.99 -21.44 -3.51
N LYS A 97 -8.06 -21.15 -4.26
CA LYS A 97 -8.68 -22.19 -5.10
C LYS A 97 -7.53 -22.74 -5.95
N PRO A 98 -7.29 -24.06 -5.98
CA PRO A 98 -6.24 -24.60 -6.82
C PRO A 98 -6.48 -24.08 -8.22
N VAL A 99 -5.49 -23.39 -8.78
CA VAL A 99 -5.55 -22.95 -10.18
C VAL A 99 -5.87 -24.22 -11.00
N GLU A 100 -6.95 -24.18 -11.77
CA GLU A 100 -7.47 -25.39 -12.41
C GLU A 100 -6.64 -25.71 -13.65
N VAL A 101 -5.60 -26.51 -13.45
CA VAL A 101 -4.69 -26.93 -14.54
C VAL A 101 -5.48 -27.72 -15.59
N PRO A 102 -5.46 -27.33 -16.88
CA PRO A 102 -6.17 -28.03 -17.93
C PRO A 102 -5.39 -29.28 -18.39
N CYS A 103 -6.10 -30.23 -19.00
CA CYS A 103 -5.49 -31.41 -19.63
C CYS A 103 -4.89 -31.06 -20.99
N ASP A 104 -3.67 -31.54 -21.25
CA ASP A 104 -2.93 -31.22 -22.48
C ASP A 104 -3.39 -32.00 -23.71
N PHE A 105 -4.05 -33.13 -23.52
CA PHE A 105 -4.42 -34.06 -24.60
C PHE A 105 -5.88 -33.93 -25.06
N CYS A 106 -6.71 -33.16 -24.36
CA CYS A 106 -8.11 -32.96 -24.75
C CYS A 106 -8.21 -32.17 -26.07
N PRO A 107 -8.87 -32.70 -27.11
CA PRO A 107 -9.16 -31.92 -28.30
C PRO A 107 -10.26 -30.89 -27.99
N GLY A 108 -10.02 -29.61 -28.31
CA GLY A 108 -10.99 -28.53 -28.10
C GLY A 108 -11.03 -28.04 -26.64
N THR A 109 -12.22 -28.06 -26.02
CA THR A 109 -12.40 -27.62 -24.63
C THR A 109 -11.61 -28.53 -23.69
N LYS A 110 -10.56 -27.98 -23.06
CA LYS A 110 -9.69 -28.75 -22.17
C LYS A 110 -10.40 -29.08 -20.86
N LEU A 111 -10.47 -30.37 -20.52
CA LEU A 111 -10.97 -30.82 -19.23
C LEU A 111 -9.96 -30.51 -18.13
N LYS A 112 -10.43 -30.38 -16.88
CA LYS A 112 -9.56 -30.23 -15.71
C LYS A 112 -8.65 -31.45 -15.55
N ALA A 113 -7.36 -31.21 -15.33
CA ALA A 113 -6.41 -32.24 -15.01
C ALA A 113 -6.61 -32.76 -13.57
N LEU A 114 -6.46 -34.06 -13.39
CA LEU A 114 -6.45 -34.71 -12.07
C LEU A 114 -5.03 -34.95 -11.56
N LYS A 115 -4.08 -35.20 -12.46
CA LYS A 115 -2.66 -35.39 -12.12
C LYS A 115 -1.76 -34.85 -13.22
N SER A 116 -0.56 -34.43 -12.82
CA SER A 116 0.55 -34.14 -13.72
C SER A 116 1.60 -35.24 -13.62
N CYS A 117 2.21 -35.61 -14.74
CA CYS A 117 3.29 -36.59 -14.78
C CYS A 117 4.64 -35.88 -14.90
N LEU A 118 5.54 -36.18 -13.98
CA LEU A 118 6.88 -35.60 -13.95
C LEU A 118 7.84 -36.21 -14.96
N VAL A 119 7.46 -37.32 -15.58
CA VAL A 119 8.25 -37.97 -16.65
C VAL A 119 7.77 -37.50 -18.02
N CYS A 120 6.46 -37.38 -18.24
CA CYS A 120 5.91 -36.91 -19.50
C CYS A 120 5.84 -35.38 -19.60
N LEU A 121 5.99 -34.67 -18.48
CA LEU A 121 5.86 -33.21 -18.37
C LEU A 121 4.51 -32.69 -18.88
N THR A 122 3.45 -33.45 -18.62
CA THR A 122 2.08 -33.14 -19.08
C THR A 122 1.04 -33.42 -18.00
N SER A 123 -0.07 -32.71 -18.10
CA SER A 123 -1.23 -32.78 -17.22
C SER A 123 -2.40 -33.52 -17.87
N TYR A 124 -3.01 -34.43 -17.11
CA TYR A 124 -4.01 -35.38 -17.61
C TYR A 124 -5.33 -35.25 -16.86
N CYS A 125 -6.44 -35.16 -17.61
CA CYS A 125 -7.76 -35.47 -17.10
C CYS A 125 -7.90 -36.99 -16.90
N GLU A 126 -8.99 -37.44 -16.28
CA GLU A 126 -9.19 -38.84 -15.92
C GLU A 126 -9.01 -39.82 -17.10
N THR A 127 -9.58 -39.50 -18.26
CA THR A 127 -9.50 -40.38 -19.45
C THR A 127 -8.08 -40.52 -19.98
N HIS A 128 -7.29 -39.45 -19.97
CA HIS A 128 -5.90 -39.47 -20.45
C HIS A 128 -4.90 -39.91 -19.37
N LEU A 129 -5.33 -39.97 -18.10
CA LEU A 129 -4.54 -40.49 -16.99
C LEU A 129 -4.61 -42.02 -16.90
N GLU A 130 -5.71 -42.63 -17.36
CA GLU A 130 -5.96 -44.07 -17.31
C GLU A 130 -4.76 -44.94 -17.78
N PRO A 131 -4.05 -44.61 -18.89
CA PRO A 131 -2.91 -45.41 -19.32
C PRO A 131 -1.75 -45.41 -18.30
N HIS A 132 -1.54 -44.31 -17.56
CA HIS A 132 -0.53 -44.24 -16.49
C HIS A 132 -0.89 -45.12 -15.29
N GLN A 133 -2.18 -45.41 -15.11
CA GLN A 133 -2.66 -46.27 -14.03
C GLN A 133 -2.77 -47.73 -14.45
N ARG A 134 -2.96 -48.04 -15.73
CA ARG A 134 -3.14 -49.41 -16.23
C ARG A 134 -1.87 -50.03 -16.81
N VAL A 135 -1.16 -49.31 -17.68
CA VAL A 135 -0.03 -49.87 -18.45
C VAL A 135 1.20 -50.01 -17.56
N ALA A 136 1.76 -51.22 -17.47
CA ALA A 136 2.89 -51.54 -16.59
C ALA A 136 4.11 -50.61 -16.79
N ALA A 137 4.41 -50.25 -18.04
CA ALA A 137 5.51 -49.34 -18.38
C ALA A 137 5.29 -47.89 -17.91
N LEU A 138 4.04 -47.45 -17.73
CA LEU A 138 3.68 -46.09 -17.32
C LEU A 138 3.38 -45.97 -15.83
N LYS A 139 3.00 -47.06 -15.15
CA LYS A 139 2.81 -47.11 -13.68
C LYS A 139 4.01 -46.64 -12.86
N ARG A 140 5.21 -46.72 -13.42
CA ARG A 140 6.46 -46.24 -12.80
C ARG A 140 6.65 -44.72 -12.88
N HIS A 141 5.81 -44.01 -13.63
CA HIS A 141 5.89 -42.57 -13.74
C HIS A 141 5.38 -41.91 -12.45
N LYS A 142 6.14 -40.95 -11.91
CA LYS A 142 5.74 -40.20 -10.73
C LYS A 142 4.64 -39.20 -11.10
N LEU A 143 3.46 -39.38 -10.52
CA LEU A 143 2.30 -38.51 -10.67
C LEU A 143 2.17 -37.62 -9.43
N ILE A 144 1.93 -36.32 -9.64
CA ILE A 144 1.68 -35.33 -8.59
C ILE A 144 0.35 -34.65 -8.82
N ASP A 145 -0.12 -33.89 -7.83
CA ASP A 145 -1.25 -32.99 -8.02
C ASP A 145 -0.99 -32.03 -9.19
N PRO A 146 -2.04 -31.58 -9.91
CA PRO A 146 -1.85 -30.77 -11.09
C PRO A 146 -1.12 -29.47 -10.75
N VAL A 147 -0.03 -29.20 -11.47
CA VAL A 147 0.73 -27.95 -11.35
C VAL A 147 0.89 -27.31 -12.72
N GLU A 148 0.69 -25.99 -12.77
CA GLU A 148 1.05 -25.19 -13.93
C GLU A 148 2.57 -25.13 -14.10
N ASN A 149 3.04 -24.99 -15.33
CA ASN A 149 4.46 -24.81 -15.66
C ASN A 149 5.37 -25.91 -15.08
N LEU A 150 5.09 -27.18 -15.42
CA LEU A 150 5.94 -28.32 -15.01
C LEU A 150 7.41 -28.15 -15.41
N GLU A 151 7.68 -27.43 -16.50
CA GLU A 151 9.03 -27.08 -16.97
C GLU A 151 9.83 -26.27 -15.94
N ASP A 152 9.19 -25.41 -15.15
CA ASP A 152 9.88 -24.60 -14.13
C ASP A 152 10.37 -25.47 -12.94
N ARG A 153 9.80 -26.67 -12.78
CA ARG A 153 10.21 -27.64 -11.76
C ARG A 153 11.36 -28.54 -12.23
N MET A 154 11.85 -28.32 -13.45
CA MET A 154 12.91 -29.10 -14.07
C MET A 154 14.22 -28.30 -14.09
N CYS A 155 15.31 -28.98 -13.77
CA CYS A 155 16.65 -28.46 -13.91
C CYS A 155 16.98 -28.28 -15.39
N LYS A 156 17.15 -27.04 -15.82
CA LYS A 156 17.49 -26.67 -17.21
C LYS A 156 18.80 -27.30 -17.72
N LYS A 157 19.72 -27.71 -16.82
CA LYS A 157 21.00 -28.33 -17.19
C LYS A 157 20.92 -29.84 -17.36
N HIS A 158 20.10 -30.52 -16.55
CA HIS A 158 20.11 -31.99 -16.46
C HIS A 158 18.79 -32.63 -16.84
N ASP A 159 17.75 -31.84 -17.08
CA ASP A 159 16.39 -32.30 -17.35
C ASP A 159 15.91 -33.31 -16.29
N LYS A 160 16.12 -32.92 -15.02
CA LYS A 160 15.73 -33.67 -13.81
C LYS A 160 15.02 -32.74 -12.85
N MET A 161 14.13 -33.31 -12.03
CA MET A 161 13.39 -32.55 -11.02
C MET A 161 14.30 -31.80 -10.05
N LEU A 162 13.86 -30.60 -9.68
CA LEU A 162 14.46 -29.80 -8.62
C LEU A 162 13.94 -30.30 -7.27
N ASP A 163 14.66 -31.27 -6.68
CA ASP A 163 14.30 -31.90 -5.40
C ASP A 163 15.12 -31.36 -4.21
N LEU A 164 16.15 -30.54 -4.47
CA LEU A 164 17.04 -29.97 -3.46
C LEU A 164 17.01 -28.43 -3.52
N PHE A 165 17.29 -27.80 -2.39
CA PHE A 165 17.53 -26.37 -2.28
C PHE A 165 18.95 -26.10 -1.79
N CYS A 166 19.70 -25.31 -2.55
CA CYS A 166 21.03 -24.84 -2.15
C CYS A 166 20.88 -23.54 -1.35
N ARG A 167 21.14 -23.58 -0.04
CA ARG A 167 21.09 -22.41 0.85
C ARG A 167 22.22 -21.41 0.55
N THR A 168 23.36 -21.89 0.09
CA THR A 168 24.51 -21.05 -0.28
C THR A 168 24.18 -20.14 -1.47
N ASP A 169 23.57 -20.70 -2.52
CA ASP A 169 23.27 -19.95 -3.74
C ASP A 169 21.82 -19.46 -3.81
N GLN A 170 20.98 -19.87 -2.85
CA GLN A 170 19.54 -19.57 -2.80
C GLN A 170 18.79 -20.03 -4.05
N LEU A 171 19.04 -21.26 -4.49
CA LEU A 171 18.51 -21.83 -5.73
C LEU A 171 18.04 -23.27 -5.56
N CYS A 172 16.93 -23.61 -6.20
CA CYS A 172 16.50 -25.00 -6.34
C CYS A 172 17.41 -25.73 -7.36
N VAL A 173 17.89 -26.91 -7.00
CA VAL A 173 18.80 -27.73 -7.82
C VAL A 173 18.33 -29.18 -7.87
N CYS A 174 18.76 -29.92 -8.89
CA CYS A 174 18.53 -31.37 -8.96
C CYS A 174 19.71 -32.14 -8.38
N VAL A 175 19.50 -33.43 -8.10
CA VAL A 175 20.53 -34.34 -7.56
C VAL A 175 21.77 -34.50 -8.45
N MET A 176 21.67 -34.16 -9.73
CA MET A 176 22.77 -34.27 -10.70
C MET A 176 23.65 -33.01 -10.77
N CYS A 177 23.25 -31.91 -10.12
CA CYS A 177 24.00 -30.66 -10.12
C CYS A 177 25.30 -30.76 -9.30
N THR A 178 26.38 -31.17 -9.94
CA THR A 178 27.69 -31.39 -9.29
C THR A 178 28.32 -30.13 -8.70
N GLU A 179 28.04 -28.97 -9.31
CA GLU A 179 28.57 -27.66 -8.89
C GLU A 179 28.16 -27.29 -7.45
N HIS A 180 27.09 -27.88 -6.93
CA HIS A 180 26.57 -27.60 -5.59
C HIS A 180 26.88 -28.72 -4.58
N LYS A 181 27.70 -29.72 -4.94
CA LYS A 181 28.02 -30.87 -4.05
C LYS A 181 28.69 -30.48 -2.74
N THR A 182 29.43 -29.39 -2.73
CA THR A 182 30.13 -28.86 -1.55
C THR A 182 29.37 -27.72 -0.87
N HIS A 183 28.22 -27.32 -1.41
CA HIS A 183 27.39 -26.28 -0.83
C HIS A 183 26.41 -26.86 0.18
N ASP A 184 25.83 -26.00 1.01
CA ASP A 184 24.78 -26.40 1.93
C ASP A 184 23.49 -26.66 1.14
N THR A 185 23.23 -27.94 0.84
CA THR A 185 22.05 -28.39 0.11
C THR A 185 21.16 -29.22 1.02
N VAL A 186 19.89 -28.84 1.10
CA VAL A 186 18.85 -29.55 1.86
C VAL A 186 17.74 -30.04 0.92
N PRO A 187 16.92 -31.02 1.31
CA PRO A 187 15.70 -31.36 0.58
C PRO A 187 14.80 -30.12 0.41
N LEU A 188 14.26 -29.92 -0.80
CA LEU A 188 13.42 -28.75 -1.08
C LEU A 188 12.18 -28.66 -0.18
N GLU A 189 11.59 -29.80 0.16
CA GLU A 189 10.43 -29.89 1.06
C GLU A 189 10.76 -29.40 2.48
N GLU A 190 11.97 -29.70 2.97
CA GLU A 190 12.42 -29.28 4.30
C GLU A 190 12.60 -27.76 4.36
N GLU A 191 13.28 -27.19 3.35
CA GLU A 191 13.43 -25.73 3.25
C GLU A 191 12.08 -25.02 3.11
N TYR A 192 11.16 -25.60 2.32
CA TYR A 192 9.83 -25.06 2.12
C TYR A 192 9.05 -24.96 3.44
N GLU A 193 9.01 -26.04 4.22
CA GLU A 193 8.30 -26.03 5.51
C GLU A 193 8.98 -25.10 6.53
N GLU A 194 10.31 -25.02 6.54
CA GLU A 194 11.03 -24.06 7.38
C GLU A 194 10.69 -22.60 7.00
N MET A 195 10.77 -22.26 5.72
CA MET A 195 10.49 -20.90 5.24
C MET A 195 9.02 -20.52 5.46
N LYS A 196 8.10 -21.46 5.27
CA LYS A 196 6.67 -21.30 5.55
C LYS A 196 6.42 -21.04 7.04
N ALA A 197 7.03 -21.81 7.93
CA ALA A 197 6.91 -21.60 9.38
C ALA A 197 7.47 -20.22 9.80
N GLN A 198 8.60 -19.80 9.24
CA GLN A 198 9.15 -18.45 9.48
C GLN A 198 8.19 -17.35 9.01
N LEU A 199 7.55 -17.52 7.86
CA LEU A 199 6.57 -16.56 7.33
C LEU A 199 5.33 -16.48 8.22
N GLU A 200 4.81 -17.62 8.68
CA GLU A 200 3.69 -17.69 9.61
C GLU A 200 4.00 -17.00 10.94
N LYS A 201 5.21 -17.20 11.47
CA LYS A 201 5.69 -16.49 12.66
C LYS A 201 5.71 -14.98 12.44
N LYS A 202 6.37 -14.49 11.39
CA LYS A 202 6.42 -13.05 11.06
C LYS A 202 5.02 -12.45 10.86
N LYS A 203 4.11 -13.19 10.21
CA LYS A 203 2.71 -12.80 10.06
C LYS A 203 2.01 -12.62 11.41
N SER A 204 2.22 -13.55 12.34
CA SER A 204 1.64 -13.47 13.69
C SER A 204 2.17 -12.26 14.49
N GLU A 205 3.47 -11.95 14.36
CA GLU A 205 4.09 -10.78 14.99
C GLU A 205 3.48 -9.46 14.46
N VAL A 206 3.31 -9.35 13.14
CA VAL A 206 2.67 -8.17 12.53
C VAL A 206 1.21 -8.04 12.96
N GLN A 207 0.45 -9.13 12.99
CA GLN A 207 -0.95 -9.11 13.45
C GLN A 207 -1.06 -8.66 14.90
N LYS A 208 -0.16 -9.12 15.78
CA LYS A 208 -0.10 -8.68 17.16
C LYS A 208 0.17 -7.17 17.26
N MET A 209 1.12 -6.63 16.49
CA MET A 209 1.39 -5.18 16.47
C MET A 209 0.17 -4.36 16.00
N ILE A 210 -0.60 -4.86 15.04
CA ILE A 210 -1.83 -4.20 14.56
C ILE A 210 -2.87 -4.18 15.69
N GLN A 211 -3.09 -5.33 16.35
CA GLN A 211 -4.04 -5.44 17.46
C GLN A 211 -3.69 -4.48 18.61
N GLU A 212 -2.42 -4.44 19.03
CA GLU A 212 -1.96 -3.51 20.07
C GLU A 212 -2.16 -2.04 19.69
N ARG A 213 -1.99 -1.68 18.41
CA ARG A 213 -2.25 -0.31 17.92
C ARG A 213 -3.74 0.00 17.90
N GLN A 214 -4.59 -0.94 17.54
CA GLN A 214 -6.05 -0.77 17.54
C GLN A 214 -6.58 -0.57 18.96
N GLU A 215 -6.12 -1.36 19.92
CA GLU A 215 -6.47 -1.20 21.34
C GLU A 215 -6.09 0.18 21.88
N LYS A 216 -4.88 0.67 21.57
CA LYS A 216 -4.45 2.03 21.94
C LYS A 216 -5.33 3.12 21.31
N VAL A 217 -5.77 2.93 20.07
CA VAL A 217 -6.69 3.87 19.41
C VAL A 217 -8.04 3.91 20.13
N GLU A 218 -8.58 2.76 20.53
CA GLU A 218 -9.83 2.70 21.29
C GLU A 218 -9.69 3.28 22.69
N GLU A 219 -8.56 3.07 23.38
CA GLU A 219 -8.25 3.71 24.68
C GLU A 219 -8.21 5.23 24.56
N MET A 220 -7.53 5.74 23.51
CA MET A 220 -7.52 7.18 23.21
C MET A 220 -8.94 7.69 22.97
N LYS A 221 -9.74 7.04 22.12
CA LYS A 221 -11.15 7.41 21.86
C LYS A 221 -12.01 7.39 23.13
N ALA A 222 -11.83 6.41 24.01
CA ALA A 222 -12.56 6.34 25.28
C ALA A 222 -12.20 7.52 26.19
N SER A 223 -10.92 7.87 26.26
CA SER A 223 -10.44 9.05 26.99
C SER A 223 -11.02 10.36 26.43
N LEU A 224 -11.13 10.48 25.09
CA LEU A 224 -11.82 11.60 24.42
C LEU A 224 -13.28 11.72 24.86
N LYS A 225 -13.99 10.59 24.95
CA LYS A 225 -15.41 10.55 25.32
C LYS A 225 -15.63 10.98 26.76
N LEU A 226 -14.74 10.59 27.67
CA LEU A 226 -14.78 11.02 29.07
C LEU A 226 -14.61 12.53 29.22
N LEU A 227 -13.59 13.12 28.55
CA LEU A 227 -13.37 14.56 28.53
C LEU A 227 -14.63 15.32 28.07
N ARG A 228 -15.26 14.86 26.98
CA ARG A 228 -16.52 15.45 26.48
C ARG A 228 -17.68 15.36 27.47
N SER A 229 -17.78 14.28 28.26
CA SER A 229 -18.86 14.09 29.22
C SER A 229 -18.70 14.92 30.51
N SER A 230 -17.46 15.24 30.90
CA SER A 230 -17.17 16.09 32.07
C SER A 230 -17.39 17.59 31.81
N LEU A 231 -17.62 18.00 30.56
CA LEU A 231 -17.80 19.40 30.13
C LEU A 231 -19.24 19.92 30.16
N LEU A 232 -20.21 19.12 30.62
CA LEU A 232 -21.61 19.55 30.66
C LEU A 232 -21.90 20.68 31.67
N TRP A 233 -20.95 21.05 32.55
CA TRP A 233 -21.13 22.04 33.62
C TRP A 233 -19.87 22.92 33.85
N TRP A 234 -19.30 23.60 32.83
CA TRP A 234 -18.31 24.68 33.03
C TRP A 234 -18.21 25.60 31.79
N PRO A 235 -17.91 26.92 31.89
CA PRO A 235 -17.84 27.82 30.73
C PRO A 235 -16.69 27.47 29.76
N PRO A 236 -16.69 28.02 28.52
CA PRO A 236 -15.88 27.53 27.41
C PRO A 236 -14.41 27.97 27.50
N SER A 237 -13.65 27.38 28.41
CA SER A 237 -12.23 27.15 28.13
C SER A 237 -12.17 26.05 27.07
N ARG A 238 -11.69 26.35 25.86
CA ARG A 238 -11.55 25.36 24.79
C ARG A 238 -10.64 24.24 25.28
N ASP A 239 -11.22 23.10 25.62
CA ASP A 239 -10.47 21.90 25.94
C ASP A 239 -9.57 21.55 24.75
N LYS A 240 -8.27 21.36 25.04
CA LYS A 240 -7.26 21.00 24.05
C LYS A 240 -6.67 19.65 24.37
N ILE A 241 -6.35 18.90 23.33
CA ILE A 241 -5.69 17.61 23.48
C ILE A 241 -4.30 17.69 22.90
N ASN A 242 -3.34 17.51 23.78
CA ASN A 242 -1.93 17.55 23.48
C ASN A 242 -1.41 16.13 23.28
N VAL A 243 -0.95 15.83 22.06
CA VAL A 243 -0.30 14.56 21.71
C VAL A 243 1.19 14.83 21.57
N LEU A 244 2.01 14.04 22.26
CA LEU A 244 3.46 14.12 22.17
C LEU A 244 4.01 13.01 21.26
N GLY A 245 5.06 13.34 20.52
CA GLY A 245 5.89 12.36 19.85
C GLY A 245 6.42 11.33 20.85
N LYS A 246 6.47 10.06 20.44
CA LYS A 246 7.05 8.99 21.26
C LYS A 246 8.57 9.17 21.39
N GLU A 247 9.21 9.56 20.30
CA GLU A 247 10.62 9.86 20.23
C GLU A 247 10.85 11.34 20.57
N GLY A 248 11.86 11.60 21.38
CA GLY A 248 12.29 12.94 21.74
C GLY A 248 13.78 13.12 21.50
N PHE A 249 14.22 14.37 21.44
CA PHE A 249 15.56 14.76 21.03
C PHE A 249 16.27 15.45 22.18
N SER A 250 17.55 15.13 22.37
CA SER A 250 18.37 15.68 23.46
C SER A 250 19.64 16.39 22.95
N SER A 251 19.83 16.42 21.62
CA SER A 251 20.97 17.02 20.92
C SER A 251 20.70 17.01 19.41
N GLY A 252 21.47 17.80 18.68
CA GLY A 252 21.52 17.85 17.23
C GLY A 252 20.39 18.65 16.59
N ARG A 253 20.30 18.50 15.27
CA ARG A 253 19.29 19.14 14.43
C ARG A 253 18.24 18.14 14.02
N PHE A 254 16.97 18.53 14.07
CA PHE A 254 15.88 17.71 13.58
C PHE A 254 14.81 18.56 12.91
N TYR A 255 14.12 17.93 11.96
CA TYR A 255 13.10 18.57 11.15
C TYR A 255 11.95 17.59 10.92
N PHE A 256 10.72 18.09 11.01
CA PHE A 256 9.53 17.32 10.68
C PHE A 256 8.45 18.23 10.06
N GLU A 257 7.65 17.65 9.18
CA GLU A 257 6.56 18.33 8.49
C GLU A 257 5.21 17.79 8.93
N VAL A 258 4.24 18.70 9.04
CA VAL A 258 2.87 18.37 9.46
C VAL A 258 1.89 19.00 8.49
N GLN A 259 1.10 18.16 7.83
CA GLN A 259 -0.04 18.57 7.04
C GLN A 259 -1.24 18.87 7.95
N MET A 260 -1.81 20.05 7.78
CA MET A 260 -2.99 20.55 8.48
C MET A 260 -4.24 20.25 7.64
N LYS A 261 -5.28 19.65 8.23
CA LYS A 261 -6.60 19.48 7.58
C LYS A 261 -7.72 20.29 8.22
N GLY A 262 -7.49 20.90 9.39
CA GLY A 262 -8.49 21.68 10.15
C GLY A 262 -8.16 23.17 10.24
N ASP A 263 -9.09 23.95 10.77
CA ASP A 263 -8.94 25.41 10.93
C ASP A 263 -8.38 25.83 12.29
N GLU A 264 -8.34 24.90 13.26
CA GLU A 264 -7.69 25.12 14.55
C GLU A 264 -6.72 23.99 14.88
N TRP A 265 -5.50 24.36 15.24
CA TRP A 265 -4.44 23.42 15.58
C TRP A 265 -3.30 24.13 16.32
N ASP A 266 -2.55 23.37 17.12
CA ASP A 266 -1.29 23.82 17.72
C ASP A 266 -0.19 22.81 17.34
N VAL A 267 0.99 23.29 16.94
CA VAL A 267 2.14 22.46 16.59
C VAL A 267 3.43 23.07 17.13
N GLY A 268 4.36 22.24 17.57
CA GLY A 268 5.64 22.72 18.03
C GLY A 268 6.45 21.65 18.75
N VAL A 269 7.30 22.10 19.66
CA VAL A 269 8.10 21.24 20.53
C VAL A 269 7.95 21.66 21.98
N VAL A 270 8.10 20.69 22.87
CA VAL A 270 7.99 20.90 24.31
C VAL A 270 9.07 20.16 25.08
N ARG A 271 9.43 20.66 26.26
CA ARG A 271 10.31 19.95 27.18
C ARG A 271 9.66 18.68 27.77
N LYS A 272 10.48 17.71 28.19
CA LYS A 272 9.99 16.49 28.87
C LYS A 272 9.17 16.79 30.13
N SER A 273 9.64 17.75 30.93
CA SER A 273 9.12 18.11 32.24
C SER A 273 7.82 18.92 32.25
N ILE A 274 7.24 19.25 31.08
CA ILE A 274 6.05 20.09 31.02
C ILE A 274 4.86 19.52 31.83
N SER A 275 4.05 20.42 32.37
CA SER A 275 2.76 20.06 32.98
C SER A 275 1.78 19.60 31.90
N ARG A 276 1.25 18.38 32.04
CA ARG A 276 0.39 17.76 31.00
C ARG A 276 -1.10 17.76 31.34
N LYS A 277 -1.47 18.25 32.53
CA LYS A 277 -2.85 18.25 33.04
C LYS A 277 -3.17 19.59 33.69
N GLY A 278 -4.44 19.99 33.62
CA GLY A 278 -4.94 21.23 34.20
C GLY A 278 -4.78 22.43 33.26
N ASN A 279 -4.82 23.64 33.84
CA ASN A 279 -4.71 24.88 33.07
C ASN A 279 -3.24 25.12 32.68
N ILE A 280 -2.93 24.92 31.38
CA ILE A 280 -1.56 25.02 30.85
C ILE A 280 -1.34 26.43 30.28
N SER A 281 -0.29 27.10 30.75
CA SER A 281 0.22 28.34 30.16
C SER A 281 1.32 28.02 29.14
N TYR A 282 0.99 28.17 27.86
CA TYR A 282 1.94 27.97 26.76
C TYR A 282 2.91 29.16 26.69
N SER A 283 4.18 28.92 27.03
CA SER A 283 5.26 29.89 26.81
C SER A 283 6.62 29.18 26.75
N PRO A 284 7.63 29.80 26.11
CA PRO A 284 9.01 29.30 26.13
C PRO A 284 9.56 29.12 27.55
N MET A 285 9.18 29.98 28.50
CA MET A 285 9.58 29.88 29.90
C MET A 285 9.07 28.59 30.57
N ASN A 286 7.89 28.14 30.17
CA ASN A 286 7.29 26.89 30.66
C ASN A 286 7.70 25.68 29.81
N GLY A 287 8.63 25.84 28.87
CA GLY A 287 9.13 24.77 28.01
C GLY A 287 8.22 24.45 26.83
N TYR A 288 7.45 25.41 26.32
CA TYR A 288 6.61 25.26 25.13
C TYR A 288 7.07 26.23 24.03
N TRP A 289 7.40 25.69 22.85
CA TRP A 289 7.70 26.47 21.65
C TRP A 289 6.72 26.06 20.55
N ILE A 290 5.65 26.82 20.42
CA ILE A 290 4.46 26.42 19.66
C ILE A 290 3.95 27.60 18.85
N ILE A 291 3.51 27.29 17.63
CA ILE A 291 2.61 28.15 16.88
C ILE A 291 1.23 27.50 16.84
N CYS A 292 0.19 28.33 16.76
CA CYS A 292 -1.17 27.84 16.67
C CYS A 292 -2.00 28.63 15.68
N GLN A 293 -3.00 27.98 15.13
CA GLN A 293 -4.04 28.61 14.34
C GLN A 293 -5.37 28.53 15.08
N ARG A 294 -6.12 29.63 15.04
CA ARG A 294 -7.49 29.74 15.56
C ARG A 294 -8.39 30.23 14.43
N ARG A 295 -9.70 30.03 14.53
CA ARG A 295 -10.68 30.53 13.54
C ARG A 295 -10.35 31.93 13.02
N GLY A 296 -10.20 32.03 11.69
CA GLY A 296 -9.63 33.17 10.98
C GLY A 296 -8.24 32.84 10.42
N ASN A 297 -7.83 33.40 9.28
CA ASN A 297 -6.54 33.12 8.63
C ASN A 297 -5.33 33.71 9.39
N LYS A 298 -5.31 33.62 10.73
CA LYS A 298 -4.27 34.18 11.59
C LYS A 298 -3.59 33.05 12.36
N CYS A 299 -2.28 32.94 12.13
CA CYS A 299 -1.41 32.13 12.96
C CYS A 299 -0.94 32.98 14.16
N TRP A 300 -0.73 32.35 15.30
CA TRP A 300 -0.35 32.99 16.55
C TRP A 300 0.84 32.28 17.14
N VAL A 301 1.80 33.05 17.63
CA VAL A 301 2.90 32.56 18.45
C VAL A 301 2.51 32.71 19.91
N LEU A 302 2.65 31.63 20.67
CA LEU A 302 2.40 31.62 22.11
C LEU A 302 3.70 31.93 22.86
N ASP A 303 4.09 33.21 22.86
CA ASP A 303 5.14 33.76 23.71
C ASP A 303 4.53 34.46 24.95
N LYS A 304 5.33 35.15 25.78
CA LYS A 304 4.88 35.98 26.93
C LYS A 304 3.67 36.86 26.61
N THR A 305 3.57 37.32 25.38
CA THR A 305 2.39 37.95 24.79
C THR A 305 2.06 37.25 23.50
N SER A 306 0.81 36.80 23.32
CA SER A 306 0.38 36.18 22.05
C SER A 306 0.58 37.15 20.89
N VAL A 307 1.46 36.82 19.96
CA VAL A 307 1.75 37.65 18.77
C VAL A 307 0.96 37.10 17.59
N SER A 308 0.15 37.94 16.95
CA SER A 308 -0.50 37.60 15.68
C SER A 308 0.52 37.68 14.55
N LEU A 309 0.65 36.61 13.77
CA LEU A 309 1.43 36.59 12.55
C LEU A 309 0.54 36.98 11.37
N SER A 310 0.99 37.95 10.57
CA SER A 310 0.33 38.33 9.31
C SER A 310 0.84 37.45 8.19
N LEU A 311 0.23 36.28 8.02
CA LEU A 311 0.51 35.40 6.89
C LEU A 311 -0.33 35.82 5.67
N SER A 312 0.25 35.72 4.47
CA SER A 312 -0.46 36.00 3.21
C SER A 312 -1.56 34.97 2.93
N GLN A 313 -1.33 33.73 3.35
CA GLN A 313 -2.26 32.61 3.24
C GLN A 313 -2.16 31.70 4.48
N LYS A 314 -3.16 30.83 4.64
CA LYS A 314 -3.17 29.80 5.68
C LYS A 314 -2.15 28.70 5.31
N PRO A 315 -1.20 28.33 6.19
CA PRO A 315 -0.28 27.26 5.88
C PRO A 315 -1.03 25.92 5.89
N GLU A 316 -1.01 25.21 4.76
CA GLU A 316 -1.55 23.85 4.68
C GLU A 316 -0.58 22.82 5.24
N LYS A 317 0.72 23.14 5.22
CA LYS A 317 1.79 22.27 5.72
C LYS A 317 2.83 23.11 6.45
N VAL A 318 3.13 22.72 7.69
CA VAL A 318 4.11 23.40 8.54
C VAL A 318 5.32 22.51 8.74
N GLY A 319 6.50 23.03 8.43
CA GLY A 319 7.79 22.44 8.78
C GLY A 319 8.27 22.98 10.11
N VAL A 320 8.71 22.10 11.00
CA VAL A 320 9.29 22.46 12.31
C VAL A 320 10.74 22.03 12.32
N PHE A 321 11.65 23.00 12.39
CA PHE A 321 13.09 22.81 12.50
C PHE A 321 13.55 23.14 13.91
N VAL A 322 14.45 22.33 14.45
CA VAL A 322 15.11 22.59 15.73
C VAL A 322 16.60 22.40 15.58
N ASP A 323 17.36 23.35 16.12
CA ASP A 323 18.78 23.23 16.39
C ASP A 323 18.94 23.25 17.92
N TYR A 324 19.26 22.10 18.50
CA TYR A 324 19.32 21.93 19.95
C TYR A 324 20.50 22.71 20.54
N GLU A 325 21.66 22.69 19.89
CA GLU A 325 22.86 23.34 20.36
C GLU A 325 22.77 24.87 20.26
N GLU A 326 22.19 25.38 19.17
CA GLU A 326 22.00 26.82 18.97
C GLU A 326 20.75 27.39 19.70
N GLY A 327 19.95 26.52 20.32
CA GLY A 327 18.74 26.95 21.02
C GLY A 327 17.71 27.57 20.08
N LEU A 328 17.49 26.97 18.92
CA LEU A 328 16.62 27.50 17.86
C LEU A 328 15.43 26.57 17.59
N VAL A 329 14.22 27.15 17.50
CA VAL A 329 13.02 26.48 16.96
C VAL A 329 12.45 27.35 15.87
N SER A 330 12.37 26.84 14.64
CA SER A 330 11.86 27.58 13.48
C SER A 330 10.68 26.85 12.83
N PHE A 331 9.73 27.64 12.36
CA PHE A 331 8.51 27.18 11.71
C PHE A 331 8.46 27.72 10.29
N TYR A 332 8.13 26.88 9.33
CA TYR A 332 8.07 27.22 7.91
C TYR A 332 6.72 26.84 7.33
N ASP A 333 6.22 27.67 6.42
CA ASP A 333 5.19 27.27 5.48
C ASP A 333 5.90 26.50 4.36
N VAL A 334 5.68 25.19 4.30
CA VAL A 334 6.39 24.31 3.38
C VAL A 334 5.94 24.54 1.94
N GLU A 335 4.67 24.88 1.73
CA GLU A 335 4.13 25.09 0.38
C GLU A 335 4.56 26.45 -0.16
N ALA A 336 4.62 27.47 0.70
CA ALA A 336 5.09 28.79 0.32
C ALA A 336 6.63 28.96 0.42
N GLU A 337 7.35 27.93 0.89
CA GLU A 337 8.79 27.96 1.18
C GLU A 337 9.23 29.19 2.01
N THR A 338 8.40 29.63 2.95
CA THR A 338 8.63 30.85 3.72
C THR A 338 8.75 30.58 5.21
N LEU A 339 9.58 31.38 5.89
CA LEU A 339 9.68 31.35 7.35
C LEU A 339 8.41 31.96 7.96
N ILE A 340 7.74 31.20 8.83
CA ILE A 340 6.60 31.67 9.62
C ILE A 340 7.13 32.41 10.87
N TYR A 341 7.99 31.76 11.64
CA TYR A 341 8.52 32.31 12.89
C TYR A 341 9.72 31.52 13.41
N SER A 342 10.62 32.17 14.17
CA SER A 342 11.72 31.52 14.87
C SER A 342 11.80 31.96 16.33
N PHE A 343 11.85 31.00 17.25
CA PHE A 343 12.29 31.22 18.62
C PHE A 343 13.80 31.03 18.71
N SER A 344 14.52 32.07 19.12
CA SER A 344 15.97 32.05 19.34
C SER A 344 16.32 32.15 20.83
N GLY A 345 17.50 31.64 21.23
CA GLY A 345 17.93 31.68 22.63
C GLY A 345 17.15 30.71 23.52
N CYS A 346 16.57 29.66 22.94
CA CYS A 346 15.87 28.61 23.66
C CYS A 346 16.88 27.82 24.50
N SER A 347 16.70 27.77 25.82
CA SER A 347 17.56 26.96 26.68
C SER A 347 17.07 25.52 26.70
N PHE A 348 17.68 24.60 25.95
CA PHE A 348 17.34 23.18 26.06
C PHE A 348 18.27 22.49 27.06
N THR A 349 17.70 22.03 28.17
CA THR A 349 18.44 21.36 29.26
C THR A 349 18.01 19.91 29.45
N GLU A 350 17.03 19.47 28.66
CA GLU A 350 16.43 18.14 28.74
C GLU A 350 15.85 17.75 27.39
N GLN A 351 15.46 16.47 27.28
CA GLN A 351 14.84 15.95 26.08
C GLN A 351 13.58 16.76 25.71
N ILE A 352 13.45 17.12 24.45
CA ILE A 352 12.29 17.79 23.88
C ILE A 352 11.51 16.85 22.97
N TYR A 353 10.20 17.04 22.90
CA TYR A 353 9.28 16.20 22.13
C TYR A 353 8.46 17.04 21.16
N PRO A 354 8.20 16.55 19.95
CA PRO A 354 7.17 17.12 19.09
C PRO A 354 5.82 17.13 19.80
N LEU A 355 5.07 18.22 19.64
CA LEU A 355 3.72 18.40 20.16
C LEU A 355 2.76 18.65 19.00
N PHE A 356 1.61 17.97 19.06
CA PHE A 356 0.50 18.12 18.14
C PHE A 356 -0.80 18.27 18.93
N SER A 357 -1.58 19.30 18.64
CA SER A 357 -2.90 19.49 19.23
C SER A 357 -3.92 19.83 18.15
N PRO A 358 -4.66 18.83 17.61
CA PRO A 358 -5.79 19.09 16.72
C PRO A 358 -6.97 19.73 17.47
N SER A 359 -7.86 20.39 16.74
CA SER A 359 -9.17 20.79 17.26
C SER A 359 -10.01 19.59 17.69
N LEU A 360 -10.71 19.72 18.82
CA LEU A 360 -11.66 18.70 19.28
C LEU A 360 -13.02 18.75 18.57
N ASP A 361 -13.34 19.89 17.98
CA ASP A 361 -14.64 20.17 17.38
C ASP A 361 -14.68 19.79 15.89
N GLU A 362 -13.52 19.74 15.24
CA GLU A 362 -13.37 19.39 13.83
C GLU A 362 -12.70 18.02 13.74
N ALA A 363 -13.31 17.07 13.02
CA ALA A 363 -12.75 15.72 12.78
C ALA A 363 -11.52 15.73 11.84
N ALA A 364 -10.79 16.84 11.79
CA ALA A 364 -9.73 17.09 10.85
C ALA A 364 -8.36 16.71 11.46
N PRO A 365 -7.66 15.71 10.91
CA PRO A 365 -6.42 15.23 11.50
C PRO A 365 -5.24 16.16 11.22
N LEU A 366 -4.24 16.09 12.10
CA LEU A 366 -2.86 16.50 11.81
C LEU A 366 -2.09 15.28 11.31
N ILE A 367 -1.42 15.39 10.16
CA ILE A 367 -0.74 14.27 9.52
C ILE A 367 0.74 14.59 9.41
N ILE A 368 1.59 13.83 10.09
CA ILE A 368 3.05 13.93 9.94
C ILE A 368 3.42 13.36 8.58
N THR A 369 4.09 14.16 7.75
CA THR A 369 4.46 13.77 6.38
C THR A 369 5.92 13.32 6.29
N PRO A 370 6.25 12.32 5.45
CA PRO A 370 7.64 11.96 5.18
C PRO A 370 8.37 13.13 4.52
N VAL A 371 9.51 13.51 5.08
CA VAL A 371 10.40 14.52 4.48
C VAL A 371 11.24 13.82 3.42
N LYS A 372 11.15 14.28 2.17
CA LYS A 372 12.01 13.77 1.10
C LYS A 372 13.39 14.41 1.25
N HIS A 373 14.37 13.62 1.66
CA HIS A 373 15.76 14.04 1.57
C HIS A 373 16.17 14.04 0.10
N THR A 374 16.14 15.22 -0.55
CA THR A 374 16.96 15.45 -1.74
C THR A 374 18.41 15.50 -1.30
N GLN A 375 19.19 14.49 -1.69
CA GLN A 375 20.65 14.49 -1.57
C GLN A 375 21.28 15.58 -2.43
#